data_AF-A0A5C6G4W1-F1
#
_entry.id   AF-A0A5C6G4W1-F1
#
_cell.length_a   1.000
_cell.length_b   1.000
_cell.length_c   1.000
_cell.angle_alpha   90.00
_cell.angle_beta   90.00
_cell.angle_gamma   90.00
#
_symmetry.space_group_name_H-M   'P 1'
#
loop_
_entity.id
_entity.type
_entity.pdbx_description
1 polymer ?
#
loop_
_entity_poly.entity_id
_entity_poly.type
_entity_poly.pdbx_seq_one_letter_code
_entity_poly.pdbx_strand_id
1 'polypeptide(L)'
;MTPRNTFTSQASSSHGHGTRTHMLGDTVRNLLVVVFGEFCGTFMFLMLSFAGAQTAINNNQPVVAAGTLAPASLFYIACAFGTAISINVWVFYRVSGGMFNPA
;
A
#
# COMPACT_ATOMS: atom_id res chain seq x y z
N MET A 1 53.71 38.50 42.59
CA MET A 1 53.24 37.15 42.22
C MET A 1 51.94 37.30 41.45
N THR A 2 51.96 37.02 40.15
CA THR A 2 50.78 36.95 39.25
C THR A 2 50.31 35.50 39.19
N PRO A 3 48.98 35.25 39.19
CA PRO A 3 48.32 34.78 37.96
C PRO A 3 46.92 35.42 37.81
N ARG A 4 46.54 36.07 36.70
CA ARG A 4 46.18 35.57 35.36
C ARG A 4 45.20 34.38 35.37
N ASN A 5 43.95 34.64 35.78
CA ASN A 5 42.83 33.75 35.47
C ASN A 5 42.38 33.97 34.02
N THR A 6 43.02 33.20 33.16
CA THR A 6 42.45 32.37 32.08
C THR A 6 41.03 32.73 31.60
N PHE A 7 40.97 33.17 30.33
CA PHE A 7 39.95 32.86 29.33
C PHE A 7 39.15 31.59 29.68
N THR A 8 37.83 31.53 29.53
CA THR A 8 37.23 31.44 28.19
C THR A 8 35.76 31.84 28.22
N SER A 9 35.43 32.82 27.37
CA SER A 9 34.09 33.05 26.86
C SER A 9 33.54 31.71 26.33
N GLN A 10 32.50 31.19 26.96
CA GLN A 10 31.77 30.03 26.48
C GLN A 10 31.04 30.46 25.19
N ALA A 11 31.71 30.25 24.06
CA ALA A 11 31.12 30.41 22.75
C ALA A 11 29.88 29.53 22.66
N SER A 12 28.71 30.17 22.63
CA SER A 12 27.43 29.55 22.37
C SER A 12 27.50 28.92 20.99
N SER A 13 27.70 27.60 20.94
CA SER A 13 27.63 26.81 19.73
C SER A 13 26.16 26.68 19.36
N SER A 14 25.69 27.65 18.58
CA SER A 14 24.45 27.54 17.81
C SER A 14 24.53 26.29 16.95
N HIS A 15 23.94 25.20 17.43
CA HIS A 15 23.67 24.01 16.63
C HIS A 15 22.60 24.40 15.60
N GLY A 16 23.06 24.96 14.49
CA GLY A 16 22.27 25.11 13.28
C GLY A 16 21.83 23.72 12.84
N HIS A 17 20.57 23.39 13.13
CA HIS A 17 19.90 22.23 12.59
C HIS A 17 19.91 22.39 11.08
N GLY A 18 20.80 21.66 10.40
CA GLY A 18 20.94 21.70 8.96
C GLY A 18 19.66 21.20 8.32
N THR A 19 18.78 22.14 7.95
CA THR A 19 17.59 21.88 7.15
C THR A 19 18.05 21.39 5.78
N ARG A 20 18.25 20.08 5.65
CA ARG A 20 18.49 19.43 4.35
C ARG A 20 17.19 19.47 3.55
N THR A 21 16.99 20.60 2.88
CA THR A 21 15.88 20.83 1.95
C THR A 21 16.08 20.00 0.68
N HIS A 22 15.64 18.74 0.68
CA HIS A 22 15.38 17.98 -0.56
C HIS A 22 13.98 18.33 -1.10
N MET A 23 13.77 19.60 -1.45
CA MET A 23 12.42 20.13 -1.74
C MET A 23 11.87 19.81 -3.14
N LEU A 24 12.66 19.15 -4.01
CA LEU A 24 12.24 18.78 -5.37
C LEU A 24 12.44 17.29 -5.73
N GLY A 25 13.00 16.48 -4.82
CA GLY A 25 13.39 15.09 -5.12
C GLY A 25 12.58 14.01 -4.41
N ASP A 26 11.95 14.30 -3.28
CA ASP A 26 11.31 13.27 -2.44
C ASP A 26 9.80 13.18 -2.65
N THR A 27 9.10 14.31 -2.87
CA THR A 27 7.65 14.30 -3.11
C THR A 27 7.29 13.55 -4.38
N VAL A 28 8.00 13.79 -5.49
CA VAL A 28 7.75 13.11 -6.77
C VAL A 28 8.11 11.63 -6.68
N ARG A 29 9.23 11.28 -6.02
CA ARG A 29 9.60 9.86 -5.80
C ARG A 29 8.56 9.15 -4.95
N ASN A 30 8.08 9.77 -3.88
CA ASN A 30 7.06 9.20 -3.03
C ASN A 30 5.71 9.09 -3.75
N LEU A 31 5.32 10.10 -4.54
CA LEU A 31 4.12 10.05 -5.37
C LEU A 31 4.19 8.91 -6.39
N LEU A 32 5.32 8.74 -7.08
CA LEU A 32 5.48 7.68 -8.08
C LEU A 32 5.38 6.29 -7.44
N VAL A 33 5.98 6.09 -6.27
CA VAL A 33 5.87 4.83 -5.51
C VAL A 33 4.43 4.57 -5.06
N VAL A 34 3.73 5.61 -4.60
CA VAL A 34 2.31 5.52 -4.20
C VAL A 34 1.42 5.21 -5.41
N VAL A 35 1.58 5.93 -6.53
CA VAL A 35 0.78 5.74 -7.76
C VAL A 35 1.01 4.36 -8.36
N PHE A 36 2.26 3.90 -8.41
CA PHE A 36 2.58 2.56 -8.92
C PHE A 36 2.05 1.47 -7.99
N GLY A 37 2.13 1.68 -6.67
CA GLY A 37 1.52 0.81 -5.66
C GLY A 37 0.01 0.71 -5.82
N GLU A 38 -0.69 1.85 -5.91
CA GLU A 38 -2.15 1.92 -6.13
C GLU A 38 -2.56 1.27 -7.46
N PHE A 39 -1.81 1.48 -8.54
CA PHE A 39 -2.08 0.89 -9.85
C PHE A 39 -1.85 -0.63 -9.88
N CYS A 40 -0.70 -1.12 -9.42
CA CYS A 40 -0.42 -2.55 -9.38
C CYS A 40 -1.39 -3.28 -8.45
N GLY A 41 -1.73 -2.68 -7.31
CA GLY A 41 -2.72 -3.24 -6.40
C GLY A 41 -4.11 -3.30 -7.05
N THR A 42 -4.65 -2.21 -7.57
CA THR A 42 -5.96 -2.28 -8.27
C THR A 42 -5.98 -3.28 -9.42
N PHE A 43 -4.90 -3.35 -10.21
CA PHE A 43 -4.77 -4.33 -11.28
C PHE A 43 -4.79 -5.77 -10.76
N MET A 44 -3.94 -6.12 -9.79
CA MET A 44 -3.89 -7.48 -9.24
C MET A 44 -5.18 -7.87 -8.51
N PHE A 45 -5.81 -6.93 -7.79
CA PHE A 45 -7.08 -7.15 -7.11
C PHE A 45 -8.18 -7.52 -8.10
N LEU A 46 -8.39 -6.68 -9.12
CA LEU A 46 -9.44 -6.91 -10.09
C LEU A 46 -9.16 -8.12 -10.98
N MET A 47 -7.89 -8.34 -11.35
CA MET A 47 -7.51 -9.45 -12.22
C MET A 47 -7.66 -10.81 -11.52
N LEU A 48 -7.20 -10.95 -10.28
CA LEU A 48 -7.37 -12.19 -9.52
C LEU A 48 -8.84 -12.46 -9.23
N SER A 49 -9.59 -11.42 -8.88
CA SER A 49 -11.01 -11.56 -8.57
C SER A 49 -11.86 -11.91 -9.80
N PHE A 50 -11.56 -11.30 -10.95
CA PHE A 50 -12.17 -11.65 -12.23
C PHE A 50 -11.84 -13.07 -12.67
N ALA A 51 -10.58 -13.50 -12.50
CA ALA A 51 -10.18 -14.87 -12.76
C ALA A 51 -10.91 -15.88 -11.85
N GLY A 52 -11.10 -15.55 -10.57
CA GLY A 52 -11.90 -16.33 -9.63
C GLY A 52 -13.37 -16.43 -10.03
N ALA A 53 -13.97 -15.31 -10.47
CA ALA A 53 -15.34 -15.29 -10.98
C ALA A 53 -15.51 -16.14 -12.24
N GLN A 54 -14.58 -16.00 -13.20
CA GLN A 54 -14.57 -16.82 -14.41
C GLN A 54 -14.42 -18.31 -14.08
N THR A 55 -13.54 -18.67 -13.16
CA THR A 55 -13.34 -20.07 -12.75
C THR A 55 -14.59 -20.64 -12.09
N ALA A 56 -15.27 -19.85 -11.24
CA ALA A 56 -16.52 -20.23 -10.61
C ALA A 56 -17.64 -20.48 -11.62
N ILE A 57 -17.73 -19.63 -12.65
CA ILE A 57 -18.74 -19.75 -13.72
C ILE A 57 -18.47 -21.00 -14.58
N ASN A 58 -17.22 -21.22 -14.99
CA ASN A 58 -16.85 -22.37 -15.84
C ASN A 58 -16.98 -23.72 -15.11
N ASN A 59 -16.74 -23.75 -13.80
CA ASN A 59 -16.88 -24.95 -12.97
C ASN A 59 -18.21 -25.01 -12.23
N ASN A 60 -19.17 -24.13 -12.56
CA ASN A 60 -20.48 -24.13 -11.93
C ASN A 60 -21.21 -25.41 -12.33
N GLN A 61 -21.21 -26.41 -11.45
CA GLN A 61 -22.10 -27.57 -11.56
C GLN A 61 -23.42 -27.21 -10.86
N PRO A 62 -24.48 -26.85 -11.60
CA PRO A 62 -25.72 -26.40 -10.99
C PRO A 62 -26.36 -27.61 -10.30
N VAL A 63 -26.66 -27.48 -9.01
CA VAL A 63 -27.51 -28.46 -8.30
C VAL A 63 -28.97 -28.37 -8.80
N VAL A 64 -29.34 -27.25 -9.44
CA VAL A 64 -30.67 -26.98 -10.00
C VAL A 64 -30.52 -26.57 -11.46
N ALA A 65 -31.22 -27.28 -12.36
CA ALA A 65 -31.22 -27.05 -13.80
C ALA A 65 -31.97 -25.75 -14.17
N ALA A 66 -31.37 -24.58 -13.92
CA ALA A 66 -31.94 -23.28 -14.31
C ALA A 66 -30.92 -22.13 -14.36
N GLY A 67 -29.66 -22.41 -14.70
CA GLY A 67 -28.63 -21.34 -14.83
C GLY A 67 -28.32 -20.59 -13.53
N THR A 68 -28.76 -21.12 -12.38
CA THR A 68 -28.49 -20.54 -11.07
C THR A 68 -27.09 -20.96 -10.60
N LEU A 69 -26.30 -20.00 -10.12
CA LEU A 69 -25.00 -20.30 -9.54
C LEU A 69 -25.21 -21.11 -8.25
N ALA A 70 -24.47 -22.21 -8.09
CA ALA A 70 -24.51 -22.97 -6.85
C ALA A 70 -24.03 -22.08 -5.68
N PRO A 71 -24.56 -22.25 -4.46
CA PRO A 71 -24.12 -21.49 -3.29
C PRO A 71 -22.61 -21.59 -3.04
N ALA A 72 -22.00 -22.74 -3.36
CA ALA A 72 -20.56 -22.94 -3.30
C ALA A 72 -19.77 -22.05 -4.29
N SER A 73 -20.31 -21.85 -5.50
CA SER A 73 -19.71 -20.96 -6.51
C SER A 73 -19.73 -19.51 -6.05
N LEU A 74 -20.84 -19.05 -5.43
CA LEU A 74 -20.94 -17.70 -4.87
C LEU A 74 -19.97 -17.49 -3.69
N PHE A 75 -19.83 -18.48 -2.81
CA PHE A 75 -18.87 -18.43 -1.72
C PHE A 75 -17.42 -18.40 -2.24
N TYR A 76 -17.10 -19.18 -3.28
CA TYR A 76 -15.79 -19.15 -3.91
C TYR A 76 -15.47 -17.78 -4.53
N ILE A 77 -16.44 -17.14 -5.20
CA ILE A 77 -16.30 -15.77 -5.72
C ILE A 77 -16.03 -14.79 -4.56
N ALA A 78 -16.80 -14.87 -3.47
CA ALA A 78 -16.60 -14.01 -2.30
C ALA A 78 -15.22 -14.20 -1.66
N CYS A 79 -14.75 -15.44 -1.51
CA CYS A 79 -13.41 -15.75 -1.03
C CYS A 79 -12.32 -15.24 -1.98
N ALA A 80 -12.52 -15.31 -3.30
CA ALA A 80 -11.57 -14.78 -4.29
C ALA A 80 -11.45 -13.25 -4.17
N PHE A 81 -12.58 -12.53 -4.08
CA PHE A 81 -12.58 -11.08 -3.83
C PHE A 81 -11.90 -10.74 -2.49
N GLY A 82 -12.23 -11.47 -1.42
CA GLY A 82 -11.70 -11.21 -0.08
C GLY A 82 -10.20 -11.48 0.07
N THR A 83 -9.72 -12.59 -0.49
CA THR A 83 -8.28 -12.95 -0.47
C THR A 83 -7.46 -12.03 -1.37
N ALA A 84 -7.98 -11.64 -2.53
CA ALA A 84 -7.33 -10.68 -3.41
C ALA A 84 -7.09 -9.33 -2.72
N ILE A 85 -8.08 -8.79 -2.00
CA ILE A 85 -7.91 -7.55 -1.22
C ILE A 85 -6.95 -7.78 -0.05
N SER A 86 -7.11 -8.88 0.70
CA SER A 86 -6.30 -9.14 1.91
C SER A 86 -4.80 -9.22 1.61
N ILE A 87 -4.42 -9.92 0.54
CA ILE A 87 -3.02 -10.07 0.12
C ILE A 87 -2.48 -8.72 -0.37
N ASN A 88 -3.24 -8.00 -1.19
CA ASN A 88 -2.83 -6.68 -1.66
C ASN A 88 -2.63 -5.68 -0.53
N VAL A 89 -3.59 -5.59 0.40
CA VAL A 89 -3.47 -4.69 1.55
C VAL A 89 -2.25 -5.08 2.38
N TRP A 90 -2.00 -6.37 2.63
CA TRP A 90 -0.83 -6.79 3.39
C TRP A 90 0.52 -6.37 2.74
N VAL A 91 0.63 -6.51 1.42
CA VAL A 91 1.86 -6.13 0.67
C VAL A 91 2.05 -4.61 0.63
N PHE A 92 0.98 -3.85 0.43
CA PHE A 92 1.07 -2.43 0.10
C PHE A 92 0.63 -1.48 1.22
N TYR A 93 0.20 -2.00 2.38
CA TYR A 93 -0.12 -1.21 3.57
C TYR A 93 1.06 -0.31 3.99
N ARG A 94 2.29 -0.76 3.77
CA ARG A 94 3.53 -0.01 4.07
C ARG A 94 3.93 0.98 2.97
N VAL A 95 3.32 0.90 1.79
CA VAL A 95 3.73 1.65 0.57
C VAL A 95 2.78 2.79 0.26
N SER A 96 1.47 2.51 0.13
CA SER A 96 0.45 3.55 -0.20
C SER A 96 -0.67 3.69 0.84
N GLY A 97 -0.74 2.77 1.82
CA GLY A 97 -1.88 2.65 2.73
C GLY A 97 -2.94 1.64 2.26
N GLY A 98 -2.80 1.11 1.04
CA GLY A 98 -3.60 -0.02 0.54
C GLY A 98 -5.07 0.31 0.28
N MET A 99 -5.35 1.52 -0.22
CA MET A 99 -6.73 2.01 -0.38
C MET A 99 -7.44 1.25 -1.49
N PHE A 100 -6.76 1.00 -2.63
CA PHE A 100 -7.14 0.10 -3.74
C PHE A 100 -8.56 0.19 -4.29
N ASN A 101 -9.34 1.16 -3.82
CA ASN A 101 -10.73 1.39 -4.14
C ASN A 101 -11.05 2.87 -3.80
N PRO A 102 -11.45 3.70 -4.77
CA PRO A 102 -11.72 5.12 -4.55
C PRO A 102 -13.09 5.43 -3.89
N ALA A 103 -13.77 4.43 -3.31
CA ALA A 103 -15.13 4.51 -2.78
C ALA A 103 -15.21 4.99 -1.33
#